data_AF-A0A174U617-F1
#
_entry.id   AF-A0A174U617-F1
#
_cell.length_a   1.000
_cell.length_b   1.000
_cell.length_c   1.000
_cell.angle_alpha   90.00
_cell.angle_beta   90.00
_cell.angle_gamma   90.00
#
_symmetry.space_group_name_H-M   'P 1'
#
loop_
_entity.id
_entity.type
_entity.pdbx_description
1 polymer ?
#
loop_
_entity_poly.entity_id
_entity_poly.type
_entity_poly.pdbx_seq_one_letter_code
_entity_poly.pdbx_strand_id
1 'polypeptide(L)' 'MEEKKEVIEISLELQREIAKVFKVTERTVQSAMRFETKSPTARILRAYALNHGAEQYEVTTIKKKVENPYKETITF' A
#
# COMPACT_ATOMS: atom_id res chain seq x y z
N MET A 1 -16.85 -11.48 -4.44
CA MET A 1 -15.45 -11.79 -4.10
C MET A 1 -14.96 -10.68 -3.21
N GLU A 2 -14.78 -10.98 -1.93
CA GLU A 2 -14.22 -10.04 -0.96
C GLU A 2 -12.72 -9.93 -1.25
N GLU A 3 -12.29 -8.81 -1.84
CA GLU A 3 -10.87 -8.54 -2.02
C GLU A 3 -10.31 -8.12 -0.67
N LYS A 4 -9.73 -9.10 0.05
CA LYS A 4 -8.88 -8.86 1.21
C LYS A 4 -7.53 -8.38 0.73
N LYS A 5 -7.18 -7.13 1.02
CA LYS A 5 -5.85 -6.57 0.72
C LYS A 5 -5.16 -6.24 2.03
N GLU A 6 -4.00 -6.83 2.25
CA GLU A 6 -3.12 -6.45 3.35
C GLU A 6 -2.31 -5.22 2.93
N VAL A 7 -2.26 -4.21 3.79
CA VAL A 7 -1.46 -3.01 3.58
C VAL A 7 -0.77 -2.66 4.88
N ILE A 8 0.51 -2.34 4.82
CA ILE A 8 1.23 -1.73 5.94
C ILE A 8 1.25 -0.22 5.72
N GLU A 9 0.67 0.53 6.64
CA GLU A 9 0.72 1.98 6.60
C GLU A 9 2.02 2.46 7.25
N ILE A 10 2.76 3.29 6.52
CA ILE A 10 4.02 3.89 6.97
C ILE A 10 3.98 5.40 6.75
N SER A 11 4.61 6.16 7.63
CA SER A 11 4.83 7.58 7.40
C SER A 11 5.82 7.80 6.24
N LEU A 12 5.76 8.97 5.61
CA LEU A 12 6.70 9.38 4.57
C LEU A 12 8.15 9.41 5.07
N GLU A 13 8.36 9.76 6.33
CA GLU A 13 9.67 9.79 6.97
C GLU A 13 10.26 8.38 7.07
N LEU A 14 9.47 7.44 7.59
CA LEU A 14 9.87 6.03 7.71
C LEU A 14 10.08 5.40 6.33
N GLN A 15 9.24 5.73 5.35
CA GLN A 15 9.43 5.26 3.96
C GLN A 15 10.79 5.70 3.38
N ARG A 16 11.16 6.96 3.60
CA ARG A 16 12.45 7.52 3.16
C ARG A 16 13.62 6.91 3.89
N GLU A 17 13.48 6.68 5.20
CA GLU A 17 14.50 6.02 6.01
C GLU A 17 14.77 4.60 5.52
N ILE A 18 13.72 3.79 5.35
CA ILE A 18 13.81 2.44 4.80
C ILE A 18 14.47 2.44 3.44
N ALA A 19 14.04 3.34 2.54
CA ALA A 19 14.62 3.46 1.21
C ALA A 19 16.14 3.71 1.26
N LYS A 20 16.59 4.60 2.15
CA LYS A 20 18.01 4.89 2.36
C LYS A 20 18.78 3.71 2.97
N VAL A 21 18.25 3.11 4.04
CA VAL A 21 18.89 2.00 4.76
C VAL A 21 19.11 0.80 3.84
N PHE A 22 18.10 0.44 3.04
CA PHE A 22 18.15 -0.71 2.16
C PHE A 22 18.64 -0.39 0.75
N LYS A 23 19.02 0.88 0.47
CA LYS A 23 19.45 1.37 -0.85
C LYS A 23 18.45 1.01 -1.98
N VAL A 24 17.16 1.14 -1.69
CA VAL A 24 16.06 0.90 -2.64
C VAL A 24 15.29 2.19 -2.89
N THR A 25 14.43 2.21 -3.92
CA THR A 25 13.57 3.36 -4.18
C THR A 25 12.38 3.39 -3.22
N GLU A 26 11.86 4.58 -2.92
CA GLU A 26 10.62 4.74 -2.15
C GLU A 26 9.45 3.97 -2.76
N ARG A 27 9.39 3.86 -4.10
CA ARG A 27 8.39 3.07 -4.83
C ARG A 27 8.50 1.59 -4.52
N THR A 28 9.72 1.05 -4.44
CA THR A 28 9.96 -0.34 -4.03
C THR A 28 9.46 -0.61 -2.62
N VAL A 29 9.68 0.33 -1.70
CA VAL A 29 9.14 0.24 -0.33
C VAL A 29 7.62 0.23 -0.35
N GLN A 30 6.99 1.13 -1.12
CA GLN A 30 5.53 1.19 -1.26
C GLN A 30 4.92 -0.11 -1.81
N SER A 31 5.50 -0.66 -2.88
CA SER A 31 5.06 -1.93 -3.44
C SER A 31 5.25 -3.10 -2.46
N ALA A 32 6.29 -3.06 -1.62
CA ALA A 32 6.47 -4.05 -0.57
C ALA A 32 5.38 -3.94 0.52
N MET A 33 5.03 -2.73 0.96
CA MET A 33 3.99 -2.49 1.97
C MET A 33 2.57 -2.81 1.49
N ARG A 34 2.31 -2.65 0.19
CA ARG A 34 1.03 -3.04 -0.45
C ARG A 34 0.93 -4.52 -0.79
N PHE A 35 1.92 -5.32 -0.39
CA PHE A 35 2.03 -6.75 -0.71
C PHE A 35 1.96 -7.07 -2.22
N GLU A 36 2.27 -6.09 -3.10
CA GLU A 36 2.33 -6.30 -4.55
C GLU A 36 3.47 -7.25 -4.92
N THR A 37 4.54 -7.27 -4.12
CA THR A 37 5.71 -8.14 -4.30
C THR A 37 5.90 -9.10 -3.12
N LYS A 38 6.13 -10.38 -3.46
CA LYS A 38 6.39 -11.48 -2.52
C LYS A 38 7.87 -11.85 -2.39
N SER A 39 8.78 -10.95 -2.80
CA SER A 39 10.21 -11.22 -2.76
C SER A 39 10.75 -11.30 -1.32
N PRO A 40 11.87 -12.00 -1.08
CA PRO A 40 12.53 -12.03 0.23
C PRO A 40 12.88 -10.63 0.74
N THR A 41 13.32 -9.74 -0.15
CA THR A 41 13.62 -8.34 0.17
C THR A 41 12.37 -7.60 0.65
N ALA A 42 11.22 -7.77 -0.02
CA ALA A 42 9.97 -7.14 0.42
C ALA A 42 9.57 -7.59 1.82
N ARG A 43 9.81 -8.86 2.19
CA ARG A 43 9.57 -9.35 3.55
C ARG A 43 10.46 -8.66 4.58
N ILE A 44 11.73 -8.40 4.26
CA ILE A 44 12.65 -7.66 5.14
C ILE A 44 12.19 -6.21 5.32
N LEU A 45 11.80 -5.54 4.23
CA LEU A 45 11.29 -4.16 4.30
C LEU A 45 10.05 -4.07 5.18
N ARG A 46 9.09 -5.00 5.03
CA ARG A 46 7.89 -5.09 5.87
C ARG A 46 8.23 -5.31 7.34
N ALA A 47 9.12 -6.26 7.65
CA ALA A 47 9.54 -6.53 9.02
C ALA A 47 10.20 -5.30 9.66
N TYR A 48 11.05 -4.59 8.91
CA TYR A 48 11.67 -3.36 9.39
C TYR A 48 10.62 -2.28 9.69
N ALA A 49 9.66 -2.05 8.78
CA ALA A 49 8.60 -1.08 9.02
C ALA A 49 7.81 -1.38 10.30
N LEU A 50 7.38 -2.64 10.48
CA LEU A 50 6.61 -3.06 11.67
C LEU A 50 7.41 -2.89 12.97
N ASN A 51 8.71 -3.17 12.96
CA ASN A 51 9.57 -2.97 14.13
C ASN A 51 9.80 -1.49 14.47
N HIS A 52 9.59 -0.59 13.51
CA HIS A 52 9.75 0.85 13.67
C HIS A 52 8.40 1.59 13.85
N GLY A 53 7.35 0.86 14.27
CA GLY A 53 6.05 1.45 14.62
C GLY A 53 5.07 1.60 13.47
N ALA A 54 5.33 0.96 12.32
CA ALA A 54 4.31 0.82 11.29
C ALA A 54 3.23 -0.18 11.71
N GLU A 55 2.02 0.03 11.22
CA GLU A 55 0.86 -0.83 11.52
C GLU A 55 0.38 -1.54 10.26
N GLN A 56 0.05 -2.83 10.42
CA GLN A 56 -0.51 -3.64 9.34
C GLN A 56 -2.04 -3.66 9.45
N TYR A 57 -2.69 -3.36 8.33
CA TYR A 57 -4.14 -3.33 8.20
C TYR A 57 -4.61 -4.37 7.18
N GLU A 58 -5.70 -5.07 7.51
CA GLU A 58 -6.46 -5.87 6.55
C GLU A 58 -7.60 -5.01 5.99
N VAL A 59 -7.49 -4.59 4.73
CA VAL A 59 -8.50 -3.79 4.04
C VAL A 59 -9.45 -4.74 3.31
N THR A 60 -10.65 -4.92 3.87
CA THR A 60 -11.78 -5.59 3.20
C THR A 60 -12.58 -4.55 2.41
N THR A 61 -12.39 -4.49 1.09
CA THR A 61 -13.13 -3.52 0.27
C THR A 61 -14.55 -4.03 0.00
N ILE A 62 -15.56 -3.45 0.65
CA ILE A 62 -16.96 -3.63 0.22
C ILE A 62 -17.17 -2.77 -1.03
N LYS A 63 -17.01 -3.36 -2.21
CA LYS A 63 -17.27 -2.69 -3.50
C LYS A 63 -18.77 -2.45 -3.66
N LYS A 64 -19.26 -1.26 -3.30
CA LYS A 64 -20.61 -0.82 -3.64
C LYS A 64 -20.59 -0.21 -5.05
N LYS A 65 -21.35 -0.80 -5.98
CA LYS A 65 -21.57 -0.22 -7.31
C LYS A 65 -22.38 1.06 -7.12
N VAL A 66 -21.75 2.22 -7.26
CA VAL A 66 -22.42 3.51 -7.32
C VAL A 66 -22.68 3.80 -8.80
N GLU A 67 -23.91 4.13 -9.15
CA GLU A 67 -24.21 4.57 -10.52
C GLU A 67 -23.41 5.83 -10.83
N ASN A 68 -22.89 5.94 -12.06
CA ASN A 68 -22.02 7.05 -12.45
C ASN A 68 -22.77 8.39 -12.31
N PRO A 69 -22.42 9.25 -11.33
CA PRO A 69 -23.14 10.50 -11.10
C PRO A 69 -22.85 11.55 -12.19
N TYR A 70 -21.85 11.31 -13.04
CA TYR A 70 -21.44 12.20 -14.14
C TYR A 70 -22.01 11.78 -15.50
N LYS A 71 -22.98 10.85 -15.53
CA LYS A 71 -23.56 10.34 -16.78
C LYS A 71 -24.35 11.41 -17.55
N GLU A 72 -24.86 12.43 -16.88
CA GLU A 72 -25.76 13.44 -17.47
C GLU A 72 -25.05 14.72 -17.98
N THR A 73 -23.76 14.90 -17.74
CA THR A 73 -23.05 16.16 -18.07
C THR A 73 -22.46 16.23 -19.48
N ILE A 74 -22.93 15.41 -20.42
CA ILE A 74 -22.57 15.54 -21.84
C ILE A 74 -23.82 15.86 -22.65
N THR A 75 -24.26 17.12 -22.58
CA THR A 75 -25.08 17.75 -23.62
C THR A 75 -24.14 18.54 -24.53
N PHE A 76 -24.02 18.11 -25.78
CA PHE A 76 -23.31 18.82 -26.85
C PHE A 76 -24.11 20.02 -27.35
#